data_AF-A0A354YD58-F1
#
_entry.id   AF-A0A354YD58-F1
#
_cell.length_a   1.000
_cell.length_b   1.000
_cell.length_c   1.000
_cell.angle_alpha   90.00
_cell.angle_beta   90.00
_cell.angle_gamma   90.00
#
_symmetry.space_group_name_H-M   'P 1'
#
loop_
_entity.id
_entity.type
_entity.pdbx_description
1 polymer ?
#
loop_
_entity_poly.entity_id
_entity_poly.type
_entity_poly.pdbx_seq_one_letter_code
_entity_poly.pdbx_strand_id
1 'polypeptide(L)'
;MGDRLTLPGWNSLANLDDNALPLLSTALLIARDEYPELDADLYDTLIQSHVEHLRHEVDSIDVWPLKMAAVNRHLFEELGYTGNHDEYYDPRNSYINQVFERRLGNPISLAMVQIEVARRLG
;
A
#
# COMPACT_ATOMS: atom_id res chain seq x y z
N MET A 1 -6.94 -4.00 20.58
CA MET A 1 -8.06 -3.66 19.70
C MET A 1 -7.66 -2.36 19.04
N GLY A 2 -7.02 -2.47 17.86
CA GLY A 2 -6.46 -1.30 17.18
C GLY A 2 -7.56 -0.33 16.77
N ASP A 3 -7.25 0.95 16.72
CA ASP A 3 -8.15 1.96 16.17
C ASP A 3 -8.51 1.58 14.73
N ARG A 4 -9.80 1.61 14.40
CA ARG A 4 -10.27 1.37 13.02
C ARG A 4 -9.73 2.45 12.10
N LEU A 5 -9.21 2.06 10.94
CA LEU A 5 -8.85 2.94 9.84
C LEU A 5 -10.10 3.65 9.33
N THR A 6 -10.22 4.93 9.70
CA THR A 6 -11.29 5.78 9.21
C THR A 6 -10.87 6.39 7.87
N LEU A 7 -11.66 6.16 6.82
CA LEU A 7 -11.41 6.77 5.52
C LEU A 7 -11.70 8.29 5.58
N PRO A 8 -10.83 9.14 5.00
CA PRO A 8 -11.01 10.60 5.02
C PRO A 8 -12.19 11.05 4.17
N GLY A 9 -12.62 12.30 4.34
CA GLY A 9 -13.61 12.95 3.47
C GLY A 9 -12.93 13.73 2.33
N TRP A 10 -13.55 13.75 1.15
CA TRP A 10 -13.01 14.48 -0.02
C TRP A 10 -12.71 15.96 0.26
N ASN A 11 -13.64 16.67 0.91
CA ASN A 11 -13.44 18.08 1.24
C ASN A 11 -12.35 18.31 2.29
N SER A 12 -12.08 17.34 3.18
CA SER A 12 -10.94 17.45 4.10
C SER A 12 -9.61 17.28 3.37
N LEU A 13 -9.54 16.35 2.41
CA LEU A 13 -8.32 16.10 1.63
C LEU A 13 -7.91 17.29 0.78
N ALA A 14 -8.88 18.01 0.20
CA ALA A 14 -8.63 19.17 -0.67
C ALA A 14 -7.89 20.33 0.02
N ASN A 15 -7.81 20.33 1.35
CA ASN A 15 -7.14 21.35 2.14
C ASN A 15 -5.79 20.87 2.73
N LEU A 16 -5.37 19.65 2.40
CA LEU A 16 -4.09 19.10 2.87
C LEU A 16 -2.99 19.35 1.84
N ASP A 17 -1.78 19.58 2.34
CA ASP A 17 -0.57 19.56 1.51
C ASP A 17 -0.26 18.13 1.05
N ASP A 18 0.41 17.98 -0.10
CA ASP A 18 0.76 16.68 -0.69
C ASP A 18 1.45 15.72 0.30
N ASN A 19 2.35 16.25 1.14
CA ASN A 19 3.08 15.46 2.13
C ASN A 19 2.24 15.02 3.34
N ALA A 20 1.11 15.70 3.57
CA ALA A 20 0.18 15.41 4.66
C ALA A 20 -0.95 14.44 4.24
N LEU A 21 -1.07 14.13 2.95
CA LEU A 21 -2.09 13.22 2.45
C LEU A 21 -1.86 11.79 2.94
N PRO A 22 -2.85 11.16 3.59
CA PRO A 22 -2.75 9.77 3.99
C PRO A 22 -2.97 8.87 2.76
N LEU A 23 -1.87 8.43 2.14
CA LEU A 23 -1.89 7.76 0.83
C LEU A 23 -2.80 6.53 0.80
N LEU A 24 -2.63 5.59 1.74
CA LEU A 24 -3.42 4.37 1.78
C LEU A 24 -4.92 4.64 1.89
N SER A 25 -5.33 5.45 2.88
CA SER A 25 -6.75 5.70 3.11
C SER A 25 -7.38 6.54 2.00
N THR A 26 -6.60 7.41 1.35
CA THR A 26 -7.05 8.13 0.14
C THR A 26 -7.26 7.18 -1.04
N ALA A 27 -6.36 6.22 -1.25
CA ALA A 27 -6.52 5.22 -2.31
C ALA A 27 -7.68 4.25 -2.06
N LEU A 28 -7.88 3.84 -0.80
CA LEU A 28 -9.04 3.04 -0.40
C LEU A 28 -10.34 3.83 -0.54
N LEU A 29 -10.32 5.15 -0.29
CA LEU A 29 -11.46 6.01 -0.56
C LEU A 29 -11.85 6.01 -2.05
N ILE A 30 -10.86 6.11 -2.96
CA ILE A 30 -11.09 5.97 -4.41
C ILE A 30 -11.68 4.60 -4.74
N ALA A 31 -11.13 3.53 -4.18
CA ALA A 31 -11.61 2.19 -4.43
C ALA A 31 -13.05 1.97 -3.95
N ARG A 32 -13.49 2.67 -2.90
CA ARG A 32 -14.84 2.53 -2.34
C ARG A 32 -15.94 3.00 -3.28
N ASP A 33 -15.62 3.84 -4.26
CA ASP A 33 -16.57 4.25 -5.30
C ASP A 33 -17.00 3.04 -6.17
N GLU A 34 -16.08 2.10 -6.44
CA GLU A 34 -16.36 0.87 -7.21
C GLU A 34 -16.68 -0.33 -6.30
N TYR A 35 -16.11 -0.38 -5.10
CA TYR A 35 -16.28 -1.46 -4.12
C TYR A 35 -16.86 -0.91 -2.80
N PRO A 36 -18.17 -0.62 -2.72
CA PRO A 36 -18.77 0.05 -1.55
C PRO A 36 -18.65 -0.74 -0.23
N GLU A 37 -18.53 -2.06 -0.32
CA GLU A 37 -18.44 -2.97 0.84
C GLU A 37 -16.99 -3.24 1.29
N LEU A 38 -15.99 -2.55 0.71
CA LEU A 38 -14.59 -2.79 1.08
C LEU A 38 -14.33 -2.51 2.56
N ASP A 39 -13.60 -3.42 3.21
CA ASP A 39 -13.15 -3.25 4.58
C ASP A 39 -11.74 -2.64 4.60
N ALA A 40 -11.66 -1.35 4.95
CA ALA A 40 -10.39 -0.63 4.97
C ALA A 40 -9.43 -1.16 6.05
N ASP A 41 -9.97 -1.68 7.17
CA ASP A 41 -9.16 -2.19 8.29
C ASP A 41 -8.36 -3.42 7.88
N LEU A 42 -8.91 -4.23 6.96
CA LEU A 42 -8.25 -5.41 6.41
C LEU A 42 -6.94 -5.03 5.70
N TYR A 43 -6.96 -3.97 4.90
CA TYR A 43 -5.79 -3.53 4.14
C TYR A 43 -4.76 -2.80 5.00
N ASP A 44 -5.20 -2.06 6.01
CA ASP A 44 -4.27 -1.49 6.99
C ASP A 44 -3.54 -2.59 7.78
N THR A 45 -4.30 -3.59 8.25
CA THR A 45 -3.75 -4.76 8.95
C THR A 45 -2.79 -5.55 8.06
N LEU A 46 -3.13 -5.73 6.78
CA LEU A 46 -2.26 -6.38 5.81
C LEU A 46 -0.91 -5.67 5.70
N ILE A 47 -0.92 -4.35 5.54
CA ILE A 47 0.32 -3.58 5.49
C ILE A 47 1.09 -3.69 6.80
N GLN A 48 0.42 -3.56 7.95
CA GLN A 48 1.09 -3.71 9.24
C GLN A 48 1.79 -5.06 9.38
N SER A 49 1.18 -6.14 8.87
CA SER A 49 1.82 -7.45 8.86
C SER A 49 3.14 -7.48 8.06
N HIS A 50 3.22 -6.76 6.93
CA HIS A 50 4.46 -6.62 6.16
C HIS A 50 5.51 -5.80 6.92
N VAL A 51 5.09 -4.71 7.57
CA VAL A 51 5.98 -3.85 8.36
C VAL A 51 6.51 -4.60 9.59
N GLU A 52 5.67 -5.38 10.27
CA GLU A 52 6.08 -6.25 11.38
C GLU A 52 7.07 -7.33 10.94
N HIS A 53 6.81 -7.99 9.80
CA HIS A 53 7.70 -8.99 9.22
C HIS A 53 9.10 -8.42 8.94
N LEU A 54 9.15 -7.23 8.35
CA LEU A 54 10.39 -6.59 7.90
C LEU A 54 11.17 -5.88 9.01
N ARG A 55 10.53 -5.53 10.12
CA ARG A 55 11.08 -4.57 11.10
C ARG A 55 12.46 -4.94 11.61
N HIS A 56 12.60 -6.18 12.07
CA HIS A 56 13.85 -6.66 12.65
C HIS A 56 14.99 -6.66 11.62
N GLU A 57 14.73 -7.07 10.38
CA GLU A 57 15.74 -7.02 9.32
C GLU A 57 16.11 -5.57 8.99
N VAL A 58 15.13 -4.71 8.79
CA VAL A 58 15.34 -3.31 8.42
C VAL A 58 16.05 -2.51 9.51
N ASP A 59 15.73 -2.74 10.79
CA ASP A 59 16.40 -2.12 11.93
C ASP A 59 17.87 -2.56 12.07
N SER A 60 18.21 -3.75 11.57
CA SER A 60 19.59 -4.27 11.58
C SER A 60 20.45 -3.77 10.42
N ILE A 61 19.87 -3.06 9.45
CA ILE A 61 20.55 -2.55 8.26
C ILE A 61 20.86 -1.05 8.43
N ASP A 62 22.14 -0.68 8.44
CA ASP A 62 22.55 0.73 8.56
C ASP A 62 22.38 1.53 7.25
N VAL A 63 22.49 0.86 6.10
CA VAL A 63 22.60 1.51 4.79
C VAL A 63 21.24 1.57 4.10
N TRP A 64 20.74 2.78 3.84
CA TRP A 64 19.40 3.02 3.28
C TRP A 64 19.07 2.22 2.00
N PRO A 65 19.95 2.16 0.97
CA PRO A 65 19.72 1.29 -0.19
C PRO A 65 19.45 -0.18 0.14
N LEU A 66 20.10 -0.73 1.17
CA LEU A 66 19.89 -2.13 1.57
C LEU A 66 18.56 -2.33 2.30
N LYS A 67 18.08 -1.32 3.06
CA LYS A 67 16.72 -1.34 3.62
C LYS A 67 15.68 -1.43 2.51
N MET A 68 15.85 -0.63 1.45
CA MET A 68 14.97 -0.68 0.28
C MET A 68 15.07 -1.98 -0.51
N ALA A 69 16.25 -2.58 -0.60
CA ALA A 69 16.41 -3.90 -1.18
C ALA A 69 15.61 -4.96 -0.39
N ALA A 70 15.62 -4.92 0.96
CA ALA A 70 14.84 -5.83 1.80
C ALA A 70 13.32 -5.66 1.58
N VAL A 71 12.82 -4.42 1.54
CA VAL A 71 11.41 -4.13 1.22
C VAL A 71 11.03 -4.67 -0.17
N ASN A 72 11.88 -4.43 -1.17
CA ASN A 72 11.61 -4.88 -2.54
C ASN A 72 11.60 -6.40 -2.65
N ARG A 73 12.55 -7.08 -2.01
CA ARG A 73 12.60 -8.54 -1.96
C ARG A 73 11.32 -9.09 -1.36
N HIS A 74 10.91 -8.56 -0.21
CA HIS A 74 9.68 -9.00 0.44
C HIS A 74 8.44 -8.80 -0.42
N LEU A 75 8.24 -7.61 -0.99
CA LEU A 75 7.05 -7.31 -1.77
C LEU A 75 7.03 -8.01 -3.13
N PHE A 76 8.10 -7.87 -3.92
CA PHE A 76 8.08 -8.25 -5.34
C PHE A 76 8.61 -9.66 -5.59
N GLU A 77 9.48 -10.20 -4.72
CA GLU A 77 10.03 -11.55 -4.89
C GLU A 77 9.33 -12.57 -4.00
N GLU A 78 9.14 -12.28 -2.71
CA GLU A 78 8.57 -13.23 -1.74
C GLU A 78 7.04 -13.27 -1.78
N LEU A 79 6.39 -12.10 -1.78
CA LEU A 79 4.93 -12.00 -1.89
C LEU A 79 4.43 -12.04 -3.33
N GLY A 80 5.27 -11.69 -4.30
CA GLY A 80 4.95 -11.76 -5.72
C GLY A 80 4.03 -10.66 -6.21
N TYR A 81 4.08 -9.46 -5.60
CA TYR A 81 3.51 -8.28 -6.25
C TYR A 81 4.17 -8.08 -7.62
N THR A 82 3.38 -7.90 -8.67
CA THR A 82 3.92 -7.72 -10.01
C THR A 82 3.00 -6.91 -10.92
N GLY A 83 3.56 -6.45 -12.04
CA GLY A 83 2.82 -5.79 -13.09
C GLY A 83 1.87 -6.75 -13.79
N ASN A 84 0.66 -6.30 -14.11
CA ASN A 84 -0.25 -7.05 -14.96
C ASN A 84 0.09 -6.83 -16.44
N HIS A 85 0.97 -7.68 -16.99
CA HIS A 85 1.39 -7.56 -18.38
C HIS A 85 0.37 -8.14 -19.38
N ASP A 86 -0.43 -9.11 -18.94
CA ASP A 86 -1.42 -9.77 -19.79
C ASP A 86 -2.64 -8.88 -20.02
N GLU A 87 -3.10 -8.20 -18.97
CA GLU A 87 -4.25 -7.30 -19.01
C GLU A 87 -3.85 -5.90 -18.50
N TYR A 88 -2.93 -5.24 -19.19
CA TYR A 88 -2.36 -3.95 -18.77
C TYR A 88 -3.42 -2.87 -18.47
N TYR A 89 -4.49 -2.82 -19.26
CA TYR A 89 -5.56 -1.83 -19.13
C TYR A 89 -6.73 -2.27 -18.23
N ASP A 90 -6.62 -3.41 -17.54
CA ASP A 90 -7.61 -3.83 -16.55
C ASP A 90 -7.71 -2.77 -15.43
N PRO A 91 -8.88 -2.13 -15.22
CA PRO A 91 -9.05 -1.07 -14.22
C PRO A 91 -8.74 -1.55 -12.79
N ARG A 92 -8.86 -2.86 -12.52
CA ARG A 92 -8.49 -3.46 -11.23
C ARG A 92 -7.00 -3.30 -10.91
N ASN A 93 -6.14 -3.04 -11.90
CA ASN A 93 -4.72 -2.73 -11.69
C ASN A 93 -4.50 -1.39 -10.96
N SER A 94 -5.53 -0.54 -10.91
CA SER A 94 -5.49 0.80 -10.29
C SER A 94 -6.20 0.86 -8.93
N TYR A 95 -7.11 -0.07 -8.64
CA TYR A 95 -7.84 -0.12 -7.38
C TYR A 95 -7.03 -0.84 -6.30
N ILE A 96 -6.62 -0.13 -5.25
CA ILE A 96 -5.62 -0.64 -4.31
C ILE A 96 -6.07 -1.91 -3.57
N ASN A 97 -7.37 -2.08 -3.31
CA ASN A 97 -7.93 -3.32 -2.75
C ASN A 97 -7.67 -4.52 -3.67
N GLN A 98 -7.92 -4.36 -4.97
CA GLN A 98 -7.67 -5.40 -5.97
C GLN A 98 -6.18 -5.66 -6.15
N VAL A 99 -5.33 -4.63 -6.03
CA VAL A 99 -3.87 -4.79 -6.07
C VAL A 99 -3.38 -5.62 -4.89
N PHE A 100 -3.90 -5.39 -3.67
CA PHE A 100 -3.59 -6.22 -2.51
C PHE A 100 -4.07 -7.67 -2.65
N GLU A 101 -5.33 -7.86 -3.08
CA GLU A 101 -5.94 -9.19 -3.21
C GLU A 101 -5.27 -10.05 -4.29
N ARG A 102 -4.99 -9.45 -5.45
CA ARG A 102 -4.46 -10.16 -6.61
C ARG A 102 -2.95 -10.14 -6.68
N ARG A 103 -2.30 -9.23 -5.95
CA ARG A 103 -0.88 -8.89 -6.07
C ARG A 103 -0.48 -8.50 -7.50
N LEU A 104 -1.44 -7.94 -8.24
CA LEU A 104 -1.30 -7.47 -9.61
C LEU A 104 -1.71 -6.00 -9.67
N GLY A 105 -0.85 -5.15 -10.21
CA GLY A 105 -1.11 -3.71 -10.28
C GLY A 105 -0.42 -3.01 -11.44
N ASN A 106 -0.77 -1.74 -11.61
CA ASN A 106 -0.03 -0.83 -12.48
C ASN A 106 1.21 -0.29 -11.72
N PRO A 107 2.18 0.35 -12.40
CA PRO A 107 3.39 0.86 -11.76
C PRO A 107 3.13 1.85 -10.60
N ILE A 108 2.09 2.67 -10.70
CA ILE A 108 1.75 3.67 -9.68
C ILE A 108 1.21 2.97 -8.43
N SER A 109 0.25 2.06 -8.57
CA SER A 109 -0.34 1.35 -7.45
C SER A 109 0.66 0.44 -6.75
N LEU A 110 1.58 -0.20 -7.50
CA LEU A 110 2.67 -0.98 -6.91
C LEU A 110 3.66 -0.09 -6.14
N ALA A 111 3.98 1.09 -6.66
CA ALA A 111 4.78 2.08 -5.93
C ALA A 111 4.08 2.54 -4.65
N MET A 112 2.75 2.67 -4.64
CA MET A 112 2.00 3.01 -3.43
C MET A 112 2.13 1.95 -2.33
N VAL A 113 2.05 0.66 -2.69
CA VAL A 113 2.27 -0.44 -1.73
C VAL A 113 3.67 -0.33 -1.11
N GLN A 114 4.69 -0.14 -1.95
CA GLN A 114 6.08 0.02 -1.49
C GLN A 114 6.26 1.25 -0.59
N ILE A 115 5.72 2.41 -0.99
CA ILE A 115 5.82 3.66 -0.23
C ILE A 115 5.16 3.51 1.15
N GLU A 116 3.99 2.88 1.21
CA GLU A 116 3.25 2.75 2.46
C GLU A 116 3.98 1.83 3.46
N VAL A 117 4.56 0.72 2.99
CA VAL A 117 5.39 -0.17 3.82
C VAL A 117 6.67 0.55 4.26
N ALA A 118 7.39 1.18 3.32
CA ALA A 118 8.64 1.89 3.60
C ALA A 118 8.45 3.03 4.61
N ARG A 119 7.40 3.85 4.44
CA ARG A 119 7.08 4.97 5.34
C ARG A 119 6.82 4.51 6.78
N ARG A 120 6.18 3.35 6.97
CA ARG A 120 5.89 2.79 8.30
C ARG A 120 7.10 2.13 8.97
N LEU A 121 8.11 1.75 8.18
CA LEU A 121 9.37 1.20 8.68
C LEU A 121 10.36 2.28 9.15
N GLY A 122 10.23 3.52 8.66
CA GLY A 122 11.10 4.65 9.02
C GLY A 122 12.22 4.88 8.03
#